data_AF-A0A4Q2D230-F1
#
_entry.id   AF-A0A4Q2D230-F1
#
_cell.length_a   1.000
_cell.length_b   1.000
_cell.length_c   1.000
_cell.angle_alpha   90.00
_cell.angle_beta   90.00
_cell.angle_gamma   90.00
#
_symmetry.space_group_name_H-M   'P 1'
#
loop_
_entity.id
_entity.type
_entity.pdbx_description
1 polymer ?
#
loop_
_entity_poly.entity_id
_entity_poly.type
_entity_poly.pdbx_seq_one_letter_code
_entity_poly.pdbx_strand_id
1 'polypeptide(L)'
;MTEDVPPPAFEPIHTVQLASQEDSKILSVSVYSGRAEITRLFKFKVNTGQNLVTITELPTVMDQQSFRVEGRGVATIHDVTLATAERPPSPTTSDKLQALEADHGKTVKALARAEKALSSLQTYLTSLDSQHLDVTKLQSIVDNYDTAAEKLDDKVTELESKKEKLEKEIEEEKNTLAGPKGNEKLGLKATISVFAEAEGEVEIALIYAVANATWCAQYDIRVSMQTKDKPVTLLYKGAITQDTGEASLFIECQATSLILC
;
A
#
# COMPACT_ATOMS: atom_id res chain seq x y z
N MET A 1 -26.61 -53.49 29.95
CA MET A 1 -27.09 -52.47 29.01
C MET A 1 -26.20 -51.26 29.21
N THR A 2 -25.12 -51.17 28.44
CA THR A 2 -24.25 -49.99 28.39
C THR A 2 -24.88 -49.04 27.39
N GLU A 3 -25.40 -47.92 27.87
CA GLU A 3 -25.89 -46.86 26.98
C GLU A 3 -24.70 -46.25 26.26
N ASP A 4 -24.65 -46.49 24.96
CA ASP A 4 -23.71 -45.88 24.03
C ASP A 4 -24.18 -44.44 23.80
N VAL A 5 -23.69 -43.52 24.62
CA VAL A 5 -23.98 -42.09 24.47
C VAL A 5 -23.18 -41.60 23.27
N PRO A 6 -23.83 -41.19 22.16
CA PRO A 6 -23.12 -40.69 21.00
C PRO A 6 -22.31 -39.45 21.40
N PRO A 7 -21.08 -39.28 20.87
CA PRO A 7 -20.27 -38.10 21.16
C PRO A 7 -21.05 -36.83 20.81
N PRO A 8 -20.97 -35.77 21.64
CA PRO A 8 -21.71 -34.53 21.38
C PRO A 8 -21.36 -33.99 20.00
N ALA A 9 -22.37 -33.56 19.26
CA ALA A 9 -22.19 -32.94 17.95
C ALA A 9 -21.27 -31.72 18.09
N PHE A 10 -20.24 -31.61 17.24
CA PHE A 10 -19.40 -30.42 17.19
C PHE A 10 -20.27 -29.22 16.81
N GLU A 11 -20.47 -28.30 17.77
CA GLU A 11 -21.13 -27.04 17.50
C GLU A 11 -20.33 -26.26 16.43
N PRO A 12 -21.01 -25.57 15.51
CA PRO A 12 -20.32 -24.80 14.47
C PRO A 12 -19.50 -23.68 15.12
N ILE A 13 -18.22 -23.57 14.71
CA ILE A 13 -17.35 -22.48 15.15
C ILE A 13 -17.83 -21.19 14.50
N HIS A 14 -18.26 -20.23 15.30
CA HIS A 14 -18.66 -18.91 14.82
C HIS A 14 -17.42 -18.13 14.41
N THR A 15 -17.39 -17.54 13.22
CA THR A 15 -16.23 -16.78 12.73
C THR A 15 -16.56 -15.30 12.70
N VAL A 16 -15.67 -14.49 13.26
CA VAL A 16 -15.74 -13.02 13.27
C VAL A 16 -14.49 -12.49 12.57
N GLN A 17 -14.66 -11.67 11.54
CA GLN A 17 -13.57 -11.02 10.81
C GLN A 17 -13.61 -9.53 11.11
N LEU A 18 -12.50 -8.97 11.55
CA LEU A 18 -12.36 -7.56 11.91
C LEU A 18 -11.11 -6.99 11.22
N ALA A 19 -11.24 -5.81 10.63
CA ALA A 19 -10.12 -5.04 10.09
C ALA A 19 -9.62 -4.07 11.16
N SER A 20 -8.31 -4.08 11.42
CA SER A 20 -7.78 -3.30 12.53
C SER A 20 -7.90 -1.78 12.35
N GLN A 21 -7.97 -1.28 11.12
CA GLN A 21 -8.14 0.15 10.85
C GLN A 21 -9.59 0.62 10.98
N GLU A 22 -10.56 -0.24 10.64
CA GLU A 22 -11.97 0.13 10.56
C GLU A 22 -12.77 -0.26 11.82
N ASP A 23 -12.48 -1.41 12.39
CA ASP A 23 -13.26 -2.01 13.49
C ASP A 23 -12.66 -1.75 14.87
N SER A 24 -11.59 -0.94 14.96
CA SER A 24 -10.88 -0.66 16.21
C SER A 24 -10.80 0.81 16.56
N LYS A 25 -10.54 1.09 17.85
CA LYS A 25 -10.19 2.42 18.34
C LYS A 25 -8.90 2.37 19.12
N ILE A 26 -7.95 3.23 18.78
CA ILE A 26 -6.72 3.40 19.57
C ILE A 26 -7.09 4.12 20.88
N LEU A 27 -6.90 3.44 22.01
CA LEU A 27 -7.17 3.97 23.34
C LEU A 27 -6.01 4.81 23.87
N SER A 28 -4.78 4.34 23.67
CA SER A 28 -3.58 5.00 24.14
C SER A 28 -2.38 4.65 23.27
N VAL A 29 -1.42 5.58 23.21
CA VAL A 29 -0.12 5.36 22.60
C VAL A 29 0.96 5.94 23.51
N SER A 30 1.95 5.13 23.86
CA SER A 30 3.11 5.51 24.65
C SER A 30 4.35 5.47 23.75
N VAL A 31 4.87 6.64 23.39
CA VAL A 31 6.04 6.75 22.48
C VAL A 31 7.34 6.78 23.28
N TYR A 32 8.28 5.94 22.86
CA TYR A 32 9.66 5.89 23.35
C TYR A 32 10.63 6.23 22.21
N SER A 33 11.94 6.24 22.49
CA SER A 33 12.96 6.43 21.45
C SER A 33 13.00 5.23 20.50
N GLY A 34 12.42 5.36 19.30
CA GLY A 34 12.46 4.34 18.24
C GLY A 34 11.34 3.29 18.29
N ARG A 35 10.49 3.31 19.33
CA ARG A 35 9.33 2.41 19.46
C ARG A 35 8.13 3.13 20.04
N ALA A 36 6.92 2.65 19.77
CA ALA A 36 5.71 3.07 20.46
C ALA A 36 4.93 1.84 20.90
N GLU A 37 4.36 1.90 22.11
CA GLU A 37 3.37 0.92 22.56
C GLU A 37 1.98 1.45 22.24
N ILE A 38 1.15 0.61 21.62
CA ILE A 38 -0.20 0.94 21.20
C ILE A 38 -1.17 0.01 21.90
N THR A 39 -2.23 0.59 22.46
CA THR A 39 -3.39 -0.16 22.97
C THR A 39 -4.61 0.15 22.11
N ARG A 40 -5.19 -0.87 21.48
CA ARG A 40 -6.39 -0.73 20.65
C ARG A 40 -7.53 -1.59 21.18
N LEU A 41 -8.75 -1.09 21.05
CA LEU A 41 -9.96 -1.74 21.53
C LEU A 41 -10.86 -2.13 20.35
N PHE A 42 -11.34 -3.37 20.38
CA PHE A 42 -12.37 -3.92 19.52
C PHE A 42 -13.61 -4.22 20.35
N LYS A 43 -14.78 -3.92 19.80
CA LYS A 43 -16.08 -4.28 20.39
C LYS A 43 -16.89 -5.03 19.36
N PHE A 44 -17.34 -6.23 19.71
CA PHE A 44 -18.12 -7.08 18.81
C PHE A 44 -19.01 -8.04 19.60
N LYS A 45 -19.98 -8.63 18.91
CA LYS A 45 -20.89 -9.63 19.49
C LYS A 45 -20.33 -11.03 19.29
N VAL A 46 -20.49 -11.88 20.30
CA VAL A 46 -20.13 -13.29 20.27
C VAL A 46 -21.38 -14.14 20.45
N ASN A 47 -21.41 -15.31 19.81
CA ASN A 47 -22.46 -16.31 20.01
C ASN A 47 -22.07 -17.29 21.11
N THR A 48 -23.04 -18.00 21.68
CA THR A 48 -22.77 -19.12 22.60
C THR A 48 -21.88 -20.16 21.93
N GLY A 49 -20.89 -20.68 22.67
CA GLY A 49 -19.93 -21.67 22.22
C GLY A 49 -18.61 -21.06 21.73
N GLN A 50 -17.96 -21.73 20.79
CA GLN A 50 -16.67 -21.32 20.27
C GLN A 50 -16.79 -20.25 19.18
N ASN A 51 -16.02 -19.18 19.33
CA ASN A 51 -15.92 -18.09 18.36
C ASN A 51 -14.44 -17.91 17.97
N LEU A 52 -14.17 -17.81 16.67
CA LEU A 52 -12.85 -17.56 16.11
C LEU A 52 -12.82 -16.14 15.55
N VAL A 53 -12.09 -15.27 16.23
CA VAL A 53 -11.97 -13.85 15.88
C VAL A 53 -10.67 -13.65 15.12
N THR A 54 -10.76 -13.23 13.87
CA THR A 54 -9.59 -12.91 13.03
C THR A 54 -9.51 -11.41 12.86
N ILE A 55 -8.41 -10.81 13.30
CA ILE A 55 -8.13 -9.39 13.19
C ILE A 55 -7.04 -9.21 12.12
N THR A 56 -7.37 -8.56 11.01
CA THR A 56 -6.47 -8.29 9.89
C THR A 56 -5.90 -6.87 9.94
N GLU A 57 -4.95 -6.57 9.05
CA GLU A 57 -4.35 -5.23 8.90
C GLU A 57 -3.55 -4.76 10.13
N LEU A 58 -2.84 -5.69 10.78
CA LEU A 58 -1.92 -5.35 11.86
C LEU A 58 -0.53 -4.97 11.33
N PRO A 59 0.19 -4.04 11.98
CA PRO A 59 1.49 -3.57 11.51
C PRO A 59 2.54 -4.67 11.38
N THR A 60 3.23 -4.72 10.24
CA THR A 60 4.35 -5.64 9.99
C THR A 60 5.58 -5.31 10.85
N VAL A 61 5.71 -4.06 11.27
CA VAL A 61 6.78 -3.59 12.18
C VAL A 61 6.45 -3.83 13.66
N MET A 62 5.35 -4.53 13.96
CA MET A 62 4.98 -4.94 15.31
C MET A 62 6.00 -5.94 15.86
N ASP A 63 6.43 -5.72 17.11
CA ASP A 63 7.15 -6.73 17.87
C ASP A 63 6.16 -7.80 18.36
N GLN A 64 6.18 -8.96 17.70
CA GLN A 64 5.27 -10.07 18.01
C GLN A 64 5.43 -10.60 19.45
N GLN A 65 6.60 -10.45 20.07
CA GLN A 65 6.81 -10.89 21.46
C GLN A 65 6.13 -9.96 22.48
N SER A 66 5.86 -8.73 22.08
CA SER A 66 5.15 -7.75 22.91
C SER A 66 3.63 -7.88 22.84
N PHE A 67 3.11 -8.66 21.89
CA PHE A 67 1.68 -8.78 21.63
C PHE A 67 0.94 -9.42 22.79
N ARG A 68 -0.06 -8.72 23.31
CA ARG A 68 -0.91 -9.14 24.42
C ARG A 68 -2.36 -8.87 24.09
N VAL A 69 -3.23 -9.73 24.60
CA VAL A 69 -4.68 -9.64 24.41
C VAL A 69 -5.34 -9.64 25.77
N GLU A 70 -6.14 -8.62 26.03
CA GLU A 70 -6.98 -8.54 27.23
C GLU A 70 -8.45 -8.61 26.79
N GLY A 71 -9.22 -9.52 27.38
CA GLY A 71 -10.65 -9.66 27.12
C GLY A 71 -11.48 -9.14 28.29
N ARG A 72 -12.61 -8.49 27.99
CA ARG A 72 -13.64 -8.10 28.96
C ARG A 72 -15.02 -8.50 28.43
N GLY A 73 -15.85 -9.08 29.29
CA GLY A 73 -17.23 -9.46 28.95
C GLY A 73 -17.53 -10.92 29.29
N VAL A 74 -18.49 -11.50 28.58
CA VAL A 74 -19.05 -12.84 28.83
C VAL A 74 -18.26 -13.99 28.18
N ALA A 75 -17.09 -13.71 27.61
CA ALA A 75 -16.26 -14.69 26.91
C ALA A 75 -14.86 -14.80 27.51
N THR A 76 -14.30 -16.00 27.44
CA THR A 76 -12.94 -16.33 27.87
C THR A 76 -12.06 -16.57 26.65
N ILE A 77 -10.84 -16.04 26.68
CA ILE A 77 -9.85 -16.25 25.61
C ILE A 77 -9.16 -17.59 25.85
N HIS A 78 -9.13 -18.45 24.82
CA HIS A 78 -8.48 -19.76 24.86
C HIS A 78 -7.10 -19.74 24.20
N ASP A 79 -7.03 -19.20 22.99
CA ASP A 79 -5.80 -19.22 22.20
C ASP A 79 -5.64 -17.92 21.40
N VAL A 80 -4.39 -17.54 21.17
CA VAL A 80 -4.00 -16.36 20.41
C VAL A 80 -2.83 -16.72 19.51
N THR A 81 -3.06 -16.63 18.20
CA THR A 81 -2.05 -16.93 17.18
C THR A 81 -1.82 -15.72 16.28
N LEU A 82 -0.56 -15.35 16.06
CA LEU A 82 -0.17 -14.36 15.07
C LEU A 82 0.32 -15.03 13.80
N ALA A 83 -0.07 -14.49 12.65
CA ALA A 83 0.42 -14.94 11.36
C ALA A 83 0.54 -13.77 10.40
N THR A 84 1.38 -13.92 9.37
CA THR A 84 1.34 -13.01 8.22
C THR A 84 0.07 -13.32 7.41
N ALA A 85 -0.65 -12.28 7.00
CA ALA A 85 -1.77 -12.42 6.10
C ALA A 85 -1.26 -12.87 4.73
N GLU A 86 -1.66 -14.07 4.30
CA GLU A 86 -1.37 -14.54 2.96
C GLU A 86 -2.18 -13.70 1.97
N ARG A 87 -1.48 -12.94 1.11
CA ARG A 87 -2.13 -12.25 0.01
C ARG A 87 -2.59 -13.34 -0.98
N PRO A 88 -3.89 -13.42 -1.31
CA PRO A 88 -4.32 -14.32 -2.37
C PRO A 88 -3.51 -13.97 -3.64
N PRO A 89 -3.04 -14.96 -4.40
CA PRO A 89 -2.28 -14.69 -5.61
C PRO A 89 -3.14 -13.82 -6.52
N SER A 90 -2.72 -12.56 -6.71
CA SER A 90 -3.40 -11.67 -7.63
C SER A 90 -3.28 -12.26 -9.03
N PRO A 91 -4.36 -12.34 -9.82
CA PRO A 91 -4.29 -12.87 -11.17
C PRO A 91 -3.29 -12.04 -11.97
N THR A 92 -2.13 -12.62 -12.28
CA THR A 92 -1.05 -11.95 -13.04
C THR A 92 -1.35 -11.84 -14.53
N THR A 93 -2.50 -12.37 -14.97
CA THR A 93 -2.84 -12.48 -16.38
C THR A 93 -4.35 -12.33 -16.57
N SER A 94 -4.73 -11.50 -17.55
CA SER A 94 -6.09 -11.39 -18.07
C SER A 94 -6.05 -11.50 -19.59
N ASP A 95 -7.16 -11.92 -20.20
CA ASP A 95 -7.28 -11.95 -21.67
C ASP A 95 -7.07 -10.57 -22.29
N LYS A 96 -7.50 -9.52 -21.57
CA LYS A 96 -7.29 -8.12 -21.93
C LYS A 96 -5.80 -7.75 -21.89
N LEU A 97 -5.09 -8.13 -20.84
CA LEU A 97 -3.64 -7.89 -20.74
C LEU A 97 -2.87 -8.58 -21.86
N GLN A 98 -3.19 -9.85 -22.15
CA GLN A 98 -2.56 -10.58 -23.26
C GLN A 98 -2.83 -9.92 -24.62
N ALA A 99 -4.06 -9.44 -24.85
CA ALA A 99 -4.41 -8.73 -26.07
C ALA A 99 -3.63 -7.41 -26.22
N LEU A 100 -3.50 -6.63 -25.13
CA LEU A 100 -2.72 -5.39 -25.11
C LEU A 100 -1.23 -5.64 -25.34
N GLU A 101 -0.63 -6.62 -24.68
CA GLU A 101 0.78 -7.00 -24.87
C GLU A 101 1.03 -7.50 -26.30
N ALA A 102 0.08 -8.23 -26.89
CA ALA A 102 0.17 -8.65 -28.28
C ALA A 102 0.08 -7.46 -29.26
N ASP A 103 -0.78 -6.46 -29.01
CA ASP A 103 -0.86 -5.26 -29.86
C ASP A 103 0.36 -4.34 -29.69
N HIS A 104 0.90 -4.24 -28.46
CA HIS A 104 2.17 -3.56 -28.19
C HIS A 104 3.31 -4.21 -28.98
N GLY A 105 3.44 -5.53 -28.90
CA GLY A 105 4.44 -6.27 -29.66
C GLY A 105 4.31 -6.11 -31.18
N LYS A 106 3.09 -6.03 -31.72
CA LYS A 106 2.85 -5.71 -33.14
C LYS A 106 3.27 -4.28 -33.49
N THR A 107 2.95 -3.32 -32.62
CA THR A 107 3.27 -1.90 -32.79
C THR A 107 4.77 -1.66 -32.76
N VAL A 108 5.49 -2.26 -31.80
CA VAL A 108 6.97 -2.21 -31.72
C VAL A 108 7.62 -2.80 -32.98
N LYS A 109 7.12 -3.94 -33.49
CA LYS A 109 7.61 -4.52 -34.74
C LYS A 109 7.28 -3.66 -35.97
N ALA A 110 6.17 -2.93 -35.97
CA ALA A 110 5.83 -2.00 -37.04
C ALA A 110 6.73 -0.76 -37.01
N LEU A 111 7.01 -0.22 -35.83
CA LEU A 111 7.89 0.92 -35.60
C LEU A 111 9.32 0.60 -36.05
N ALA A 112 9.88 -0.53 -35.60
CA ALA A 112 11.21 -0.97 -36.02
C ALA A 112 11.33 -1.16 -37.55
N ARG A 113 10.24 -1.55 -38.22
CA ARG A 113 10.20 -1.63 -39.70
C ARG A 113 10.19 -0.24 -40.36
N ALA A 114 9.46 0.71 -39.79
CA ALA A 114 9.39 2.07 -40.31
C ALA A 114 10.75 2.79 -40.16
N GLU A 115 11.37 2.71 -38.97
CA GLU A 115 12.72 3.26 -38.73
C GLU A 115 13.78 2.62 -39.66
N LYS A 116 13.69 1.30 -39.87
CA LYS A 116 14.58 0.61 -40.81
C LYS A 116 14.36 1.05 -42.25
N ALA A 117 13.11 1.30 -42.65
CA ALA A 117 12.82 1.82 -43.98
C ALA A 117 13.39 3.23 -44.17
N LEU A 118 13.29 4.09 -43.14
CA LEU A 118 13.82 5.45 -43.14
C LEU A 118 15.35 5.46 -43.22
N SER A 119 16.03 4.64 -42.42
CA SER A 119 17.49 4.50 -42.49
C SER A 119 17.96 3.91 -43.83
N SER A 120 17.19 2.98 -44.42
CA SER A 120 17.48 2.46 -45.76
C SER A 120 17.32 3.54 -46.84
N LEU A 121 16.30 4.40 -46.73
CA LEU A 121 16.06 5.54 -47.62
C LEU A 121 17.21 6.55 -47.55
N GLN A 122 17.68 6.88 -46.34
CA GLN A 122 18.84 7.74 -46.10
C GLN A 122 20.13 7.14 -46.68
N THR A 123 20.34 5.83 -46.48
CA THR A 123 21.49 5.09 -47.02
C THR A 123 21.48 5.09 -48.55
N TYR A 124 20.30 4.92 -49.16
CA TYR A 124 20.14 5.00 -50.61
C TYR A 124 20.58 6.37 -51.13
N LEU A 125 20.09 7.46 -50.52
CA LEU A 125 20.44 8.83 -50.93
C LEU A 125 21.95 9.11 -50.79
N THR A 126 22.60 8.61 -49.74
CA THR A 126 24.05 8.76 -49.54
C THR A 126 24.91 7.88 -50.43
N SER A 127 24.37 6.76 -50.94
CA SER A 127 25.06 5.86 -51.87
C SER A 127 25.01 6.31 -53.34
N LEU A 128 24.23 7.35 -53.66
CA LEU A 128 24.10 7.88 -55.00
C LEU A 128 25.40 8.56 -55.46
N ASP A 129 26.01 8.03 -56.52
CA ASP A 129 27.22 8.58 -57.13
C ASP A 129 26.87 9.74 -58.08
N SER A 130 27.48 10.90 -57.85
CA SER A 130 27.28 12.11 -58.65
C SER A 130 27.80 12.00 -60.09
N GLN A 131 28.63 10.99 -60.39
CA GLN A 131 29.20 10.78 -61.74
C GLN A 131 28.23 10.14 -62.74
N HIS A 132 27.11 9.56 -62.28
CA HIS A 132 26.15 8.84 -63.12
C HIS A 132 24.73 9.42 -63.10
N LEU A 133 24.55 10.59 -62.47
CA LEU A 133 23.23 11.21 -62.32
C LEU A 133 23.01 12.34 -63.31
N ASP A 134 21.89 12.27 -64.01
CA ASP A 134 21.37 13.35 -64.84
C ASP A 134 20.85 14.48 -63.93
N VAL A 135 21.46 15.66 -64.02
CA VAL A 135 21.14 16.86 -63.23
C VAL A 135 19.67 17.25 -63.37
N THR A 136 19.03 16.94 -64.50
CA THR A 136 17.60 17.23 -64.71
C THR A 136 16.66 16.33 -63.91
N LYS A 137 17.11 15.14 -63.49
CA LYS A 137 16.33 14.18 -62.69
C LYS A 137 16.55 14.35 -61.19
N LEU A 138 17.58 15.08 -60.78
CA LEU A 138 17.95 15.28 -59.38
C LEU A 138 16.79 15.87 -58.56
N GLN A 139 16.10 16.88 -59.09
CA GLN A 139 14.95 17.50 -58.43
C GLN A 139 13.87 16.45 -58.11
N SER A 140 13.52 15.61 -59.08
CA SER A 140 12.50 14.57 -58.89
C SER A 140 12.91 13.49 -57.87
N ILE A 141 14.21 13.20 -57.75
CA ILE A 141 14.73 12.24 -56.76
C ILE A 141 14.60 12.82 -55.35
N VAL A 142 14.96 14.10 -55.18
CA VAL A 142 14.83 14.82 -53.90
C VAL A 142 13.36 14.95 -53.51
N ASP A 143 12.49 15.40 -54.41
CA ASP A 143 11.05 15.56 -54.11
C ASP A 143 10.39 14.22 -53.71
N ASN A 144 10.75 13.12 -54.40
CA ASN A 144 10.27 11.78 -54.06
C ASN A 144 10.82 11.28 -52.72
N TYR A 145 12.09 11.57 -52.42
CA TYR A 145 12.70 11.26 -51.13
C TYR A 145 11.99 12.01 -50.02
N ASP A 146 11.82 13.33 -50.13
CA ASP A 146 11.16 14.16 -49.11
C ASP A 146 9.74 13.69 -48.85
N THR A 147 8.97 13.42 -49.91
CA THR A 147 7.61 12.88 -49.79
C THR A 147 7.58 11.50 -49.12
N ALA A 148 8.56 10.64 -49.40
CA ALA A 148 8.64 9.31 -48.81
C ALA A 148 9.13 9.35 -47.34
N ALA A 149 10.07 10.24 -47.03
CA ALA A 149 10.58 10.48 -45.69
C ALA A 149 9.49 11.06 -44.80
N GLU A 150 8.78 12.09 -45.24
CA GLU A 150 7.65 12.71 -44.53
C GLU A 150 6.59 11.66 -44.13
N LYS A 151 6.18 10.80 -45.09
CA LYS A 151 5.23 9.71 -44.81
C LYS A 151 5.75 8.68 -43.81
N LEU A 152 7.06 8.42 -43.80
CA LEU A 152 7.67 7.49 -42.86
C LEU A 152 7.80 8.12 -41.47
N ASP A 153 8.18 9.39 -41.39
CA ASP A 153 8.27 10.17 -40.14
C ASP A 153 6.90 10.32 -39.47
N ASP A 154 5.86 10.65 -40.24
CA ASP A 154 4.47 10.69 -39.75
C ASP A 154 4.06 9.35 -39.16
N LYS A 155 4.39 8.26 -39.87
CA LYS A 155 4.09 6.90 -39.44
C LYS A 155 4.88 6.49 -38.19
N VAL A 156 6.14 6.89 -38.06
CA VAL A 156 6.95 6.66 -36.85
C VAL A 156 6.31 7.38 -35.67
N THR A 157 5.97 8.66 -35.85
CA THR A 157 5.34 9.49 -34.83
C THR A 157 3.99 8.90 -34.36
N GLU A 158 3.17 8.42 -35.30
CA GLU A 158 1.90 7.75 -34.99
C GLU A 158 2.12 6.45 -34.21
N LEU A 159 3.08 5.63 -34.62
CA LEU A 159 3.40 4.36 -33.96
C LEU A 159 4.01 4.56 -32.57
N GLU A 160 4.82 5.60 -32.38
CA GLU A 160 5.34 6.00 -31.07
C GLU A 160 4.22 6.44 -30.13
N SER A 161 3.31 7.29 -30.60
CA SER A 161 2.14 7.70 -29.82
C SER A 161 1.26 6.50 -29.46
N LYS A 162 1.06 5.56 -30.39
CA LYS A 162 0.31 4.33 -30.14
C LYS A 162 1.03 3.44 -29.10
N LYS A 163 2.35 3.30 -29.20
CA LYS A 163 3.16 2.53 -28.26
C LYS A 163 3.02 3.09 -26.85
N GLU A 164 3.15 4.41 -26.68
CA GLU A 164 3.03 5.05 -25.36
C GLU A 164 1.63 4.86 -24.76
N LYS A 165 0.57 4.98 -25.58
CA LYS A 165 -0.81 4.71 -25.13
C LYS A 165 -0.98 3.26 -24.67
N LEU A 166 -0.50 2.30 -25.45
CA LEU A 166 -0.56 0.89 -25.08
C LEU A 166 0.24 0.59 -23.81
N GLU A 167 1.41 1.21 -23.62
CA GLU A 167 2.20 1.06 -22.39
C GLU A 167 1.44 1.57 -21.16
N LYS A 168 0.75 2.71 -21.28
CA LYS A 168 -0.13 3.23 -20.23
C LYS A 168 -1.30 2.29 -19.94
N GLU A 169 -1.99 1.80 -20.97
CA GLU A 169 -3.11 0.85 -20.80
C GLU A 169 -2.67 -0.48 -20.18
N ILE A 170 -1.49 -0.99 -20.56
CA ILE A 170 -0.89 -2.19 -19.97
C ILE A 170 -0.60 -1.97 -18.48
N GLU A 171 -0.03 -0.81 -18.13
CA GLU A 171 0.29 -0.48 -16.74
C GLU A 171 -0.98 -0.30 -15.89
N GLU A 172 -2.01 0.35 -16.43
CA GLU A 172 -3.32 0.49 -15.78
C GLU A 172 -4.00 -0.86 -15.55
N GLU A 173 -3.98 -1.76 -16.55
CA GLU A 173 -4.51 -3.12 -16.42
C GLU A 173 -3.72 -3.93 -15.39
N LYS A 174 -2.38 -3.85 -15.41
CA LYS A 174 -1.52 -4.50 -14.40
C LYS A 174 -1.84 -4.01 -12.99
N ASN A 175 -2.03 -2.71 -12.82
CA ASN A 175 -2.43 -2.14 -11.52
C ASN A 175 -3.83 -2.56 -11.10
N THR A 176 -4.76 -2.67 -12.05
CA THR A 176 -6.12 -3.19 -11.79
C THR A 176 -6.09 -4.66 -11.36
N LEU A 177 -5.27 -5.48 -12.02
CA LEU A 177 -5.09 -6.90 -11.71
C LEU A 177 -4.37 -7.15 -10.39
N ALA A 178 -3.39 -6.30 -10.05
CA ALA A 178 -2.73 -6.31 -8.76
C ALA A 178 -3.69 -5.95 -7.60
N GLY A 179 -4.85 -5.36 -7.92
CA GLY A 179 -5.81 -4.86 -6.95
C GLY A 179 -5.32 -3.61 -6.21
N PRO A 180 -6.10 -3.10 -5.25
CA PRO A 180 -5.63 -2.06 -4.35
C PRO A 180 -4.34 -2.55 -3.69
N LYS A 181 -3.25 -1.77 -3.82
CA LYS A 181 -2.06 -2.00 -3.00
C LYS A 181 -2.46 -1.72 -1.56
N GLY A 182 -2.94 -2.75 -0.86
CA GLY A 182 -3.11 -2.70 0.59
C GLY A 182 -1.80 -2.22 1.20
N ASN A 183 -1.89 -1.48 2.31
CA ASN A 183 -0.70 -0.94 2.96
C ASN A 183 0.26 -2.10 3.29
N GLU A 184 1.41 -2.18 2.61
CA GLU A 184 2.38 -3.26 2.80
C GLU A 184 2.90 -3.31 4.25
N LYS A 185 2.75 -2.20 4.97
CA LYS A 185 3.06 -2.08 6.39
C LYS A 185 2.01 -2.72 7.30
N LEU A 186 0.86 -3.15 6.79
CA LEU A 186 -0.25 -3.78 7.54
C LEU A 186 -0.47 -5.23 7.09
N GLY A 187 0.58 -6.05 7.17
CA GLY A 187 0.60 -7.42 6.65
C GLY A 187 0.36 -8.52 7.69
N LEU A 188 0.14 -8.20 8.97
CA LEU A 188 -0.09 -9.21 10.01
C LEU A 188 -1.58 -9.42 10.27
N LYS A 189 -1.92 -10.62 10.77
CA LYS A 189 -3.23 -10.97 11.30
C LYS A 189 -3.08 -11.68 12.66
N ALA A 190 -4.03 -11.41 13.56
CA ALA A 190 -4.17 -12.12 14.83
C ALA A 190 -5.43 -12.98 14.78
N THR A 191 -5.32 -14.24 15.16
CA THR A 191 -6.45 -15.17 15.30
C THR A 191 -6.62 -15.48 16.78
N ILE A 192 -7.77 -15.13 17.33
CA ILE A 192 -8.09 -15.24 18.75
C ILE A 192 -9.28 -16.19 18.89
N SER A 193 -9.07 -17.31 19.56
CA SER A 193 -10.15 -18.24 19.90
C SER A 193 -10.77 -17.82 21.22
N VAL A 194 -12.07 -17.50 21.23
CA VAL A 194 -12.83 -17.15 22.43
C VAL A 194 -14.02 -18.09 22.62
N PHE A 195 -14.33 -18.39 23.87
CA PHE A 195 -15.48 -19.20 24.24
C PHE A 195 -16.45 -18.38 25.07
N ALA A 196 -17.73 -18.35 24.70
CA ALA A 196 -18.77 -17.61 25.39
C ALA A 196 -19.86 -18.56 25.90
N GLU A 197 -20.22 -18.47 27.18
CA GLU A 197 -21.29 -19.27 27.76
C GLU A 197 -22.68 -18.80 27.31
N ALA A 198 -22.80 -17.52 26.95
CA ALA A 198 -24.01 -16.90 26.44
C ALA A 198 -23.68 -15.89 25.34
N GLU A 199 -24.63 -15.64 24.43
CA GLU A 199 -24.52 -14.56 23.46
C GLU A 199 -24.42 -13.21 24.17
N GLY A 200 -23.49 -12.36 23.72
CA GLY A 200 -23.27 -11.05 24.34
C GLY A 200 -22.25 -10.20 23.61
N GLU A 201 -22.06 -8.97 24.11
CA GLU A 201 -21.00 -8.08 23.63
C GLU A 201 -19.71 -8.35 24.43
N VAL A 202 -18.60 -8.37 23.71
CA VAL A 202 -17.25 -8.57 24.26
C VAL A 202 -16.35 -7.45 23.77
N GLU A 203 -15.49 -6.99 24.67
CA GLU A 203 -14.43 -6.04 24.33
C GLU A 203 -13.08 -6.75 24.41
N ILE A 204 -12.28 -6.61 23.35
CA ILE A 204 -10.90 -7.11 23.33
C ILE A 204 -9.96 -5.93 23.14
N ALA A 205 -9.00 -5.79 24.06
CA ALA A 205 -7.90 -4.85 23.92
C ALA A 205 -6.64 -5.59 23.44
N LEU A 206 -6.07 -5.14 22.32
CA LEU A 206 -4.74 -5.57 21.88
C LEU A 206 -3.70 -4.55 22.32
N ILE A 207 -2.63 -5.04 22.91
CA ILE A 207 -1.49 -4.25 23.35
C ILE A 207 -0.25 -4.78 22.64
N TYR A 208 0.49 -3.91 21.96
CA TYR A 208 1.72 -4.29 21.26
C TYR A 208 2.63 -3.10 21.04
N ALA A 209 3.92 -3.37 20.88
CA ALA A 209 4.93 -2.41 20.49
C ALA A 209 5.15 -2.43 18.98
N VAL A 210 5.36 -1.25 18.39
CA VAL A 210 5.77 -1.06 17.00
C VAL A 210 7.11 -0.34 16.94
N ALA A 211 7.97 -0.74 16.01
CA ALA A 211 9.18 0.00 15.66
C ALA A 211 8.85 1.22 14.78
N ASN A 212 9.83 2.07 14.49
CA ASN A 212 9.71 3.24 13.61
C ASN A 212 8.78 4.35 14.12
N ALA A 213 8.67 4.50 15.44
CA ALA A 213 8.05 5.66 16.07
C ALA A 213 9.10 6.36 16.96
N THR A 214 9.29 7.66 16.75
CA THR A 214 10.26 8.46 17.50
C THR A 214 9.61 9.76 17.94
N TRP A 215 10.05 10.29 19.09
CA TRP A 215 9.70 11.63 19.50
C TRP A 215 10.97 12.46 19.73
N CYS A 216 10.90 13.77 19.46
CA CYS A 216 11.96 14.70 19.81
C CYS A 216 11.40 15.87 20.62
N ALA A 217 12.19 16.30 21.61
CA ALA A 217 11.91 17.48 22.41
C ALA A 217 12.09 18.75 21.58
N GLN A 218 11.06 19.58 21.52
CA GLN A 218 11.08 20.92 20.93
C GLN A 218 10.80 21.96 22.01
N TYR A 219 11.57 23.04 21.97
CA TYR A 219 11.43 24.17 22.88
C TYR A 219 11.01 25.39 22.07
N ASP A 220 9.87 25.98 22.42
CA ASP A 220 9.39 27.27 21.88
C ASP A 220 9.54 28.32 22.99
N ILE A 221 10.51 29.22 22.83
CA ILE A 221 10.77 30.30 23.79
C ILE A 221 10.05 31.55 23.28
N ARG A 222 9.07 32.01 24.03
CA ARG A 222 8.33 33.26 23.75
C ARG A 222 8.74 34.33 24.74
N VAL A 223 9.15 35.48 24.24
CA VAL A 223 9.50 36.62 25.07
C VAL A 223 8.39 37.67 24.97
N SER A 224 7.71 37.97 26.08
CA SER A 224 6.73 39.05 26.16
C SER A 224 7.35 40.28 26.80
N MET A 225 7.40 41.39 26.06
CA MET A 225 7.97 42.66 26.54
C MET A 225 6.96 43.51 27.36
N GLN A 226 5.75 43.00 27.62
CA GLN A 226 4.66 43.75 28.24
C GLN A 226 4.66 43.71 29.78
N THR A 227 5.34 42.74 30.40
CA THR A 227 5.37 42.56 31.87
C THR A 227 6.81 42.44 32.37
N LYS A 228 7.22 43.34 33.27
CA LYS A 228 8.59 43.37 33.84
C LYS A 228 8.95 42.14 34.68
N ASP A 229 7.95 41.45 35.25
CA ASP A 229 8.20 40.39 36.23
C ASP A 229 8.25 38.97 35.64
N LYS A 230 7.77 38.74 34.41
CA LYS A 230 7.83 37.43 33.70
C LYS A 230 7.98 37.59 32.19
N PRO A 231 9.15 37.99 31.69
CA PRO A 231 9.33 38.31 30.29
C PRO A 231 9.47 37.09 29.38
N VAL A 232 9.65 35.87 29.90
CA VAL A 232 9.95 34.67 29.09
C VAL A 232 9.01 33.52 29.44
N THR A 233 8.38 32.93 28.43
CA THR A 233 7.59 31.69 28.51
C THR A 233 8.30 30.61 27.71
N LEU A 234 8.70 29.52 28.37
CA LEU A 234 9.25 28.34 27.71
C LEU A 234 8.13 27.31 27.52
N LEU A 235 7.79 27.02 26.27
CA LEU A 235 6.87 25.94 25.92
C LEU A 235 7.68 24.71 25.54
N TYR A 236 7.46 23.61 26.26
CA TYR A 236 8.05 22.32 25.96
C TYR A 236 7.05 21.48 25.17
N LYS A 237 7.44 21.03 23.98
CA LYS A 237 6.59 20.26 23.06
C LYS A 237 7.32 18.98 22.64
N GLY A 238 6.61 17.88 22.51
CA GLY A 238 7.11 16.68 21.84
C GLY A 238 6.66 16.66 20.39
N ALA A 239 7.59 16.61 19.44
CA ALA A 239 7.26 16.34 18.04
C ALA A 239 7.42 14.83 17.80
N ILE A 240 6.35 14.17 17.36
CA ILE A 240 6.32 12.72 17.11
C ILE A 240 6.38 12.48 15.61
N THR A 241 7.27 11.58 15.19
CA THR A 241 7.33 11.06 13.81
C THR A 241 7.16 9.55 13.86
N GLN A 242 6.35 9.01 12.95
CA GLN A 242 6.07 7.58 12.92
C GLN A 242 5.92 7.08 11.48
N ASP A 243 6.43 5.88 11.23
CA ASP A 243 6.30 5.17 9.97
C ASP A 243 5.91 3.71 10.20
N THR A 244 4.79 3.51 10.88
CA THR A 244 4.35 2.18 11.35
C THR A 244 3.20 1.59 10.53
N GLY A 245 2.59 2.40 9.66
CA GLY A 245 1.37 2.04 8.94
C GLY A 245 0.09 2.27 9.75
N GLU A 246 0.19 2.54 11.05
CA GLU A 246 -0.95 2.86 11.90
C GLU A 246 -1.51 4.26 11.63
N ALA A 247 -2.82 4.42 11.80
CA ALA A 247 -3.50 5.70 11.69
C ALA A 247 -2.90 6.71 12.70
N SER A 248 -2.43 7.84 12.17
CA SER A 248 -1.86 8.93 12.96
C SER A 248 -2.95 9.68 13.73
N LEU A 249 -3.30 9.20 14.92
CA LEU A 249 -3.94 10.07 15.92
C LEU A 249 -2.86 11.05 16.41
N PHE A 250 -2.98 12.32 16.00
CA PHE A 250 -2.16 13.41 16.53
C PHE A 250 -2.38 13.49 18.05
N ILE A 251 -1.53 12.81 18.81
CA ILE A 251 -1.51 12.94 20.26
C ILE A 251 -0.77 14.23 20.57
N GLU A 252 -1.54 15.23 21.00
CA GLU A 252 -1.03 16.41 21.66
C GLU A 252 -0.28 15.94 22.90
N CYS A 253 1.05 15.87 22.81
CA CYS A 253 1.91 15.53 23.93
C CYS A 253 1.86 16.71 24.91
N GLN A 254 0.88 16.71 25.83
CA GLN A 254 0.80 17.71 26.88
C GLN A 254 1.98 17.52 27.84
N ALA A 255 3.06 18.25 27.57
CA ALA A 255 4.14 18.35 28.51
C ALA A 255 3.84 19.51 29.47
N THR A 256 3.76 19.18 30.76
CA THR A 256 3.42 20.08 31.86
C THR A 256 4.36 21.30 31.85
N SER A 257 3.80 22.50 31.75
CA SER A 257 4.54 23.76 31.71
C SER A 257 5.39 23.93 32.97
N LEU A 258 6.72 23.95 32.85
CA LEU A 258 7.59 24.39 33.94
C LEU A 258 7.73 25.92 33.85
N ILE A 259 7.12 26.63 34.78
CA ILE A 259 7.37 28.07 34.99
C ILE A 259 8.69 28.17 35.75
N LEU A 260 9.77 28.58 35.09
CA LEU A 260 10.96 29.03 35.81
C LEU A 260 10.67 30.42 36.41
N CYS A 261 10.75 30.52 37.74
CA CYS A 261 10.80 31.78 38.49
C CYS A 261 12.20 32.40 38.41
#